data_AF-A0A7C5MFC3-F1
#
_entry.id   AF-A0A7C5MFC3-F1
#
_cell.length_a   1.000
_cell.length_b   1.000
_cell.length_c   1.000
_cell.angle_alpha   90.00
_cell.angle_beta   90.00
_cell.angle_gamma   90.00
#
_symmetry.space_group_name_H-M   'P 1'
#
loop_
_entity.id
_entity.type
_entity.pdbx_description
1 polymer ?
#
loop_
_entity_poly.entity_id
_entity_poly.type
_entity_poly.pdbx_seq_one_letter_code
_entity_poly.pdbx_strand_id
1 'polypeptide(L)'
;MKIDQKRAREIMGKNFFGVEEWSVLYDVKFSQQQLRQAAEFPWGEDILNSTCPFCGKVVKDCHFAFLGLDRINGEPLTIEKWCKLHPKTDTGQLYTMHPSDIESYRFSDFFSNTTMSFRWYLLHKSIIPVSRDETYNDKQLAMLTADYESPSAVTELTKNILVFRRTCDLVNLDVLARCAADKWGDHTVVGIAHYNRKIAFMIKEYCCYSPFFDVGMAASKL
;
A
#
# COMPACT_ATOMS: atom_id res chain seq x y z
N MET A 1 -18.50 13.57 6.99
CA MET A 1 -19.29 13.81 5.75
C MET A 1 -18.37 13.67 4.55
N LYS A 2 -18.73 12.92 3.48
CA LYS A 2 -17.84 12.75 2.31
C LYS A 2 -17.46 14.11 1.69
N ILE A 3 -16.27 14.19 1.08
CA ILE A 3 -15.78 15.38 0.36
C ILE A 3 -15.40 15.00 -1.06
N ASP A 4 -15.20 16.00 -1.92
CA ASP A 4 -14.67 15.74 -3.26
C ASP A 4 -13.15 15.49 -3.22
N GLN A 5 -12.62 14.81 -4.24
CA GLN A 5 -11.20 14.47 -4.31
C GLN A 5 -10.26 15.70 -4.34
N LYS A 6 -10.68 16.84 -4.89
CA LYS A 6 -9.82 18.05 -4.93
C LYS A 6 -9.68 18.61 -3.53
N ARG A 7 -10.78 18.66 -2.78
CA ARG A 7 -10.75 19.06 -1.38
C ARG A 7 -9.91 18.10 -0.53
N ALA A 8 -10.05 16.79 -0.74
CA ALA A 8 -9.20 15.79 -0.07
C ALA A 8 -7.71 16.01 -0.37
N ARG A 9 -7.37 16.30 -1.64
CA ARG A 9 -5.99 16.60 -2.07
C ARG A 9 -5.43 17.85 -1.39
N GLU A 10 -6.22 18.90 -1.25
CA GLU A 10 -5.81 20.12 -0.52
C GLU A 10 -5.49 19.83 0.95
N ILE A 11 -6.31 19.02 1.62
CA ILE A 11 -6.16 18.70 3.04
C ILE A 11 -4.96 17.77 3.27
N MET A 12 -4.85 16.72 2.46
CA MET A 12 -3.82 15.68 2.58
C MET A 12 -2.45 16.13 2.03
N GLY A 13 -2.43 17.11 1.11
CA GLY A 13 -1.23 17.67 0.53
C GLY A 13 -0.33 16.63 -0.14
N LYS A 14 0.89 16.43 0.40
CA LYS A 14 1.84 15.43 -0.10
C LYS A 14 1.44 13.99 0.23
N ASN A 15 0.48 13.77 1.13
CA ASN A 15 0.01 12.44 1.51
C ASN A 15 -1.18 11.98 0.64
N PHE A 16 -1.22 12.37 -0.63
CA PHE A 16 -2.32 12.12 -1.55
C PHE A 16 -1.81 11.69 -2.94
N PHE A 17 -2.46 10.69 -3.53
CA PHE A 17 -2.21 10.22 -4.88
C PHE A 17 -3.51 9.84 -5.60
N GLY A 18 -4.03 10.74 -6.43
CA GLY A 18 -5.33 10.62 -7.09
C GLY A 18 -5.23 10.46 -8.60
N VAL A 19 -6.33 10.82 -9.27
CA VAL A 19 -6.47 10.73 -10.74
C VAL A 19 -5.33 11.47 -11.45
N GLU A 20 -5.03 12.69 -11.02
CA GLU A 20 -4.00 13.52 -11.65
C GLU A 20 -2.60 12.89 -11.54
N GLU A 21 -2.22 12.41 -10.35
CA GLU A 21 -0.92 11.77 -10.16
C GLU A 21 -0.80 10.46 -10.97
N TRP A 22 -1.87 9.66 -11.05
CA TRP A 22 -1.91 8.46 -11.89
C TRP A 22 -1.74 8.76 -13.37
N SER A 23 -2.45 9.77 -13.89
CA SER A 23 -2.34 10.16 -15.29
C SER A 23 -0.95 10.74 -15.61
N VAL A 24 -0.38 11.56 -14.73
CA VAL A 24 0.93 12.20 -14.99
C VAL A 24 2.09 11.22 -14.88
N LEU A 25 2.10 10.37 -13.85
CA LEU A 25 3.26 9.53 -13.54
C LEU A 25 3.24 8.17 -14.24
N TYR A 26 2.07 7.70 -14.62
CA TYR A 26 1.87 6.35 -15.15
C TYR A 26 1.02 6.30 -16.44
N ASP A 27 0.68 7.47 -17.01
CA ASP A 27 -0.14 7.61 -18.23
C ASP A 27 -1.47 6.83 -18.14
N VAL A 28 -2.07 6.79 -16.94
CA VAL A 28 -3.36 6.10 -16.74
C VAL A 28 -4.47 6.92 -17.39
N LYS A 29 -5.24 6.25 -18.25
CA LYS A 29 -6.44 6.81 -18.88
C LYS A 29 -7.69 6.32 -18.16
N PHE A 30 -8.37 7.24 -17.49
CA PHE A 30 -9.62 6.95 -16.78
C PHE A 30 -10.83 7.11 -17.70
N SER A 31 -11.77 6.17 -17.60
CA SER A 31 -13.09 6.34 -18.20
C SER A 31 -13.92 7.40 -17.45
N GLN A 32 -14.96 7.93 -18.10
CA GLN A 32 -15.89 8.87 -17.44
C GLN A 32 -16.56 8.27 -16.20
N GLN A 33 -16.83 6.96 -16.20
CA GLN A 33 -17.37 6.26 -15.03
C GLN A 33 -16.37 6.25 -13.87
N GLN A 34 -15.11 5.91 -14.14
CA GLN A 34 -14.05 5.91 -13.14
C GLN A 34 -13.79 7.32 -12.60
N LEU A 35 -13.81 8.36 -13.45
CA LEU A 35 -13.68 9.75 -13.00
C LEU A 35 -14.80 10.16 -12.05
N ARG A 36 -16.04 9.77 -12.34
CA ARG A 36 -17.18 10.03 -11.44
C ARG A 36 -17.04 9.30 -10.12
N GLN A 37 -16.63 8.03 -10.15
CA GLN A 37 -16.43 7.24 -8.93
C GLN A 37 -15.26 7.79 -8.08
N ALA A 38 -14.15 8.16 -8.72
CA ALA A 38 -12.99 8.72 -8.04
C ALA A 38 -13.23 10.14 -7.48
N ALA A 39 -14.19 10.89 -8.04
CA ALA A 39 -14.53 12.22 -7.56
C ALA A 39 -15.07 12.20 -6.12
N GLU A 40 -15.70 11.10 -5.70
CA GLU A 40 -16.27 10.95 -4.36
C GLU A 40 -15.23 10.36 -3.41
N PHE A 41 -14.69 11.18 -2.50
CA PHE A 41 -13.71 10.74 -1.51
C PHE A 41 -14.43 10.27 -0.22
N PRO A 42 -14.23 9.03 0.24
CA PRO A 42 -15.08 8.43 1.28
C PRO A 42 -14.97 9.09 2.67
N TRP A 43 -13.84 9.72 2.98
CA TRP A 43 -13.58 10.28 4.31
C TRP A 43 -13.74 11.80 4.33
N GLY A 44 -14.45 12.30 5.34
CA GLY A 44 -14.65 13.74 5.51
C GLY A 44 -13.48 14.46 6.16
N GLU A 45 -13.53 15.79 6.15
CA GLU A 45 -12.55 16.62 6.86
C GLU A 45 -12.47 16.29 8.35
N ASP A 46 -13.60 15.87 8.95
CA ASP A 46 -13.68 15.43 10.34
C ASP A 46 -12.76 14.23 10.62
N ILE A 47 -12.78 13.22 9.74
CA ILE A 47 -11.91 12.05 9.85
C ILE A 47 -10.46 12.43 9.55
N LEU A 48 -10.21 13.20 8.49
CA LEU A 48 -8.85 13.59 8.10
C LEU A 48 -8.15 14.46 9.15
N ASN A 49 -8.90 15.25 9.92
CA ASN A 49 -8.38 16.06 11.03
C ASN A 49 -8.51 15.39 12.40
N SER A 50 -9.03 14.16 12.47
CA SER A 50 -9.13 13.42 13.72
C SER A 50 -7.78 12.87 14.19
N THR A 51 -7.72 12.47 15.46
CA THR A 51 -6.58 11.77 16.04
C THR A 51 -6.54 10.32 15.57
N CYS A 52 -5.41 9.91 14.98
CA CYS A 52 -5.13 8.54 14.58
C CYS A 52 -5.12 7.61 15.80
N PRO A 53 -5.89 6.51 15.79
CA PRO A 53 -5.95 5.58 16.92
C PRO A 53 -4.64 4.81 17.14
N PHE A 54 -3.75 4.76 16.15
CA PHE A 54 -2.52 3.95 16.21
C PHE A 54 -1.28 4.72 16.68
N CYS A 55 -1.24 6.04 16.49
CA CYS A 55 -0.03 6.83 16.77
C CYS A 55 -0.29 8.19 17.42
N GLY A 56 -1.54 8.56 17.68
CA GLY A 56 -1.92 9.82 18.30
C GLY A 56 -1.70 11.08 17.45
N LYS A 57 -1.14 10.95 16.24
CA LYS A 57 -1.01 12.06 15.26
C LYS A 57 -2.32 12.34 14.55
N VAL A 58 -2.43 13.46 13.86
CA VAL A 58 -3.58 13.75 13.00
C VAL A 58 -3.57 12.81 11.79
N VAL A 59 -4.73 12.26 11.42
CA VAL A 59 -4.88 11.26 10.33
C VAL A 59 -4.19 11.72 9.04
N LYS A 60 -4.44 12.96 8.58
CA LYS A 60 -3.85 13.49 7.35
C LYS A 60 -2.33 13.56 7.34
N ASP A 61 -1.67 13.55 8.51
CA ASP A 61 -0.22 13.65 8.64
C ASP A 61 0.46 12.28 8.67
N CYS A 62 -0.24 11.26 9.17
CA CYS A 62 0.29 9.91 9.36
C CYS A 62 -0.27 8.86 8.37
N HIS A 63 -1.38 9.14 7.70
CA HIS A 63 -1.92 8.30 6.63
C HIS A 63 -1.55 8.83 5.26
N PHE A 64 -1.62 7.95 4.26
CA PHE A 64 -1.50 8.24 2.85
C PHE A 64 -2.78 7.83 2.15
N ALA A 65 -3.41 8.77 1.44
CA ALA A 65 -4.60 8.53 0.65
C ALA A 65 -4.21 8.26 -0.80
N PHE A 66 -4.72 7.17 -1.39
CA PHE A 66 -4.52 6.91 -2.81
C PHE A 66 -5.71 6.22 -3.45
N LEU A 67 -5.92 6.51 -4.73
CA LEU A 67 -6.89 5.79 -5.55
C LEU A 67 -6.25 4.46 -5.98
N GLY A 68 -6.75 3.33 -5.50
CA GLY A 68 -6.28 2.03 -5.96
C GLY A 68 -6.84 1.72 -7.34
N LEU A 69 -6.06 1.00 -8.13
CA LEU A 69 -6.42 0.56 -9.47
C LEU A 69 -6.32 -0.97 -9.54
N ASP A 70 -7.33 -1.61 -10.10
CA ASP A 70 -7.27 -3.02 -10.47
C ASP A 70 -6.46 -3.21 -11.76
N ARG A 71 -6.40 -2.18 -12.62
CA ARG A 71 -5.74 -2.20 -13.93
C ARG A 71 -5.02 -0.89 -14.25
N ILE A 72 -3.97 -1.00 -15.06
CA ILE A 72 -3.29 0.10 -15.72
C ILE A 72 -3.22 -0.18 -17.22
N ASN A 73 -3.77 0.71 -18.03
CA ASN A 73 -3.76 0.62 -19.50
C ASN A 73 -4.27 -0.74 -20.04
N GLY A 74 -5.31 -1.28 -19.40
CA GLY A 74 -5.95 -2.56 -19.76
C GLY A 74 -5.35 -3.79 -19.08
N GLU A 75 -4.13 -3.70 -18.56
CA GLU A 75 -3.46 -4.80 -17.87
C GLU A 75 -3.75 -4.81 -16.35
N PRO A 76 -3.92 -5.98 -15.72
CA PRO A 76 -4.02 -6.08 -14.26
C PRO A 76 -2.82 -5.42 -13.55
N LEU A 77 -3.10 -4.57 -12.55
CA LEU A 77 -2.07 -3.96 -11.71
C LEU A 77 -1.74 -4.88 -10.54
N THR A 78 -0.98 -5.93 -10.85
CA THR A 78 -0.47 -6.92 -9.90
C THR A 78 0.90 -6.52 -9.38
N ILE A 79 1.45 -7.27 -8.42
CA ILE A 79 2.85 -7.09 -7.99
C ILE A 79 3.81 -7.32 -9.17
N GLU A 80 3.53 -8.33 -10.00
CA GLU A 80 4.31 -8.58 -11.22
C GLU A 80 4.28 -7.37 -12.15
N LYS A 81 3.12 -6.73 -12.34
CA LYS A 81 3.01 -5.51 -13.16
C LYS A 81 3.82 -4.37 -12.58
N TRP A 82 3.83 -4.18 -11.26
CA TRP A 82 4.71 -3.21 -10.61
C TRP A 82 6.20 -3.49 -10.83
N CYS A 83 6.62 -4.76 -10.85
CA CYS A 83 7.99 -5.13 -11.19
C CYS A 83 8.36 -4.77 -12.63
N LYS A 84 7.41 -4.91 -13.57
CA LYS A 84 7.60 -4.52 -14.98
C LYS A 84 7.64 -3.00 -15.17
N LEU A 85 6.87 -2.25 -14.37
CA LEU A 85 6.86 -0.77 -14.41
C LEU A 85 8.12 -0.15 -13.80
N HIS A 86 8.74 -0.82 -12.84
CA HIS A 86 9.98 -0.37 -12.18
C HIS A 86 11.04 -1.48 -12.22
N PRO A 87 11.56 -1.81 -13.41
CA PRO A 87 12.56 -2.86 -13.55
C PRO A 87 13.85 -2.45 -12.84
N LYS A 88 14.61 -3.44 -12.35
CA LYS A 88 15.96 -3.18 -11.83
C LYS A 88 16.84 -2.64 -12.96
N THR A 89 17.20 -1.37 -12.88
CA THR A 89 18.14 -0.73 -13.80
C THR A 89 19.51 -0.54 -13.14
N ASP A 90 20.55 -0.44 -13.97
CA ASP A 90 21.91 -0.19 -13.47
C ASP A 90 22.05 1.21 -12.86
N THR A 91 21.12 2.13 -13.15
CA THR A 91 21.15 3.55 -12.81
C THR A 91 20.67 3.91 -11.40
N GLY A 92 20.43 2.92 -10.53
CA GLY A 92 20.12 3.17 -9.11
C GLY A 92 18.69 3.65 -8.83
N GLN A 93 17.77 3.33 -9.72
CA GLN A 93 16.34 3.67 -9.57
C GLN A 93 15.62 2.73 -8.60
N LEU A 94 14.43 3.17 -8.21
CA LEU A 94 13.41 2.36 -7.54
C LEU A 94 13.21 1.05 -8.30
N TYR A 95 13.37 -0.09 -7.64
CA TYR A 95 12.95 -1.37 -8.22
C TYR A 95 12.16 -2.19 -7.21
N THR A 96 11.19 -2.94 -7.73
CA THR A 96 10.14 -3.55 -6.91
C THR A 96 10.56 -4.86 -6.27
N MET A 97 11.50 -5.59 -6.87
CA MET A 97 11.94 -6.90 -6.39
C MET A 97 13.23 -7.36 -7.08
N HIS A 98 14.03 -8.22 -6.45
CA HIS A 98 15.19 -8.83 -7.10
C HIS A 98 14.75 -9.86 -8.17
N PRO A 99 15.44 -9.98 -9.33
CA PRO A 99 15.04 -10.92 -10.38
C PRO A 99 14.90 -12.39 -9.94
N SER A 100 15.72 -12.85 -8.99
CA SER A 100 15.61 -14.21 -8.43
C SER A 100 14.29 -14.44 -7.70
N ASP A 101 13.80 -13.42 -6.99
CA ASP A 101 12.58 -13.51 -6.19
C ASP A 101 11.36 -13.46 -7.11
N ILE A 102 11.40 -12.64 -8.18
CA ILE A 102 10.38 -12.61 -9.23
C ILE A 102 10.17 -14.01 -9.81
N GLU A 103 11.26 -14.70 -10.15
CA GLU A 103 11.18 -16.05 -10.69
C GLU A 103 10.58 -17.05 -9.67
N SER A 104 10.88 -16.89 -8.38
CA SER A 104 10.34 -17.76 -7.33
C SER A 104 8.85 -17.56 -7.08
N TYR A 105 8.34 -16.35 -7.30
CA TYR A 105 6.94 -16.00 -7.02
C TYR A 105 6.04 -15.97 -8.25
N ARG A 106 6.55 -16.19 -9.47
CA ARG A 106 5.77 -16.08 -10.72
C ARG A 106 4.55 -17.00 -10.81
N PHE A 107 4.45 -18.02 -9.96
CA PHE A 107 3.33 -18.95 -9.90
C PHE A 107 2.42 -18.72 -8.69
N SER A 108 2.73 -17.77 -7.81
CA SER A 108 1.88 -17.47 -6.66
C SER A 108 0.76 -16.51 -7.05
N ASP A 109 -0.45 -16.80 -6.55
CA ASP A 109 -1.64 -15.99 -6.86
C ASP A 109 -1.52 -14.56 -6.35
N PHE A 110 -0.90 -14.35 -5.19
CA PHE A 110 -0.68 -13.01 -4.65
C PHE A 110 0.20 -12.14 -5.56
N PHE A 111 1.13 -12.75 -6.33
CA PHE A 111 2.11 -12.04 -7.14
C PHE A 111 1.58 -11.73 -8.55
N SER A 112 1.01 -12.74 -9.22
CA SER A 112 0.63 -12.65 -10.64
C SER A 112 -0.86 -12.42 -10.89
N ASN A 113 -1.75 -12.72 -9.93
CA ASN A 113 -3.20 -12.70 -10.16
C ASN A 113 -3.94 -11.67 -9.28
N THR A 114 -3.41 -11.36 -8.11
CA THR A 114 -4.07 -10.47 -7.14
C THR A 114 -3.90 -9.01 -7.51
N THR A 115 -5.00 -8.28 -7.47
CA THR A 115 -5.08 -6.84 -7.75
C THR A 115 -5.80 -6.11 -6.63
N MET A 116 -5.67 -4.79 -6.57
CA MET A 116 -6.48 -3.95 -5.70
C MET A 116 -7.88 -3.76 -6.32
N SER A 117 -8.87 -3.40 -5.50
CA SER A 117 -10.13 -2.86 -6.02
C SER A 117 -9.97 -1.40 -6.45
N PHE A 118 -10.71 -0.97 -7.48
CA PHE A 118 -10.84 0.43 -7.86
C PHE A 118 -11.66 1.21 -6.80
N ARG A 119 -10.97 1.77 -5.82
CA ARG A 119 -11.53 2.59 -4.73
C ARG A 119 -10.47 3.46 -4.08
N TRP A 120 -10.88 4.37 -3.22
CA TRP A 120 -9.94 5.09 -2.38
C TRP A 120 -9.45 4.22 -1.22
N TYR A 121 -8.17 4.37 -0.90
CA TYR A 121 -7.51 3.73 0.22
C TYR A 121 -6.90 4.83 1.10
N LEU A 122 -7.05 4.69 2.42
CA LEU A 122 -6.42 5.56 3.41
C LEU A 122 -5.60 4.69 4.36
N LEU A 123 -4.30 4.56 4.09
CA LEU A 123 -3.42 3.65 4.82
C LEU A 123 -2.46 4.41 5.72
N HIS A 124 -2.23 3.90 6.92
CA HIS A 124 -1.15 4.41 7.75
C HIS A 124 0.22 4.24 7.04
N LYS A 125 1.04 5.30 7.02
CA LYS A 125 2.34 5.28 6.32
C LYS A 125 3.32 4.33 6.98
N SER A 126 3.32 4.31 8.31
CA SER A 126 4.21 3.46 9.10
C SER A 126 3.51 2.19 9.56
N ILE A 127 4.30 1.21 9.93
CA ILE A 127 3.84 0.05 10.68
C ILE A 127 3.25 0.48 12.03
N ILE A 128 2.13 -0.13 12.43
CA ILE A 128 1.47 0.15 13.71
C ILE A 128 2.43 -0.24 14.84
N PRO A 129 2.75 0.67 15.78
CA PRO A 129 3.63 0.35 16.90
C PRO A 129 3.09 -0.80 17.76
N VAL A 130 3.98 -1.55 18.43
CA VAL A 130 3.69 -2.59 19.45
C VAL A 130 3.22 -3.96 18.90
N SER A 131 3.10 -4.15 17.57
CA SER A 131 2.65 -5.44 17.04
C SER A 131 3.73 -6.54 17.02
N ARG A 132 5.01 -6.17 17.14
CA ARG A 132 6.18 -7.04 16.88
C ARG A 132 6.24 -8.32 17.72
N ASP A 133 5.69 -8.30 18.93
CA ASP A 133 5.82 -9.41 19.88
C ASP A 133 4.57 -10.31 19.92
N GLU A 134 3.61 -10.12 19.01
CA GLU A 134 2.30 -10.77 19.06
C GLU A 134 2.00 -11.66 17.83
N THR A 135 1.16 -12.67 18.02
CA THR A 135 0.74 -13.60 16.94
C THR A 135 -0.32 -12.98 16.03
N TYR A 136 -0.25 -13.29 14.72
CA TYR A 136 -1.06 -12.64 13.68
C TYR A 136 -2.58 -12.82 13.84
N ASN A 137 -3.04 -14.07 13.93
CA ASN A 137 -4.47 -14.39 13.84
C ASN A 137 -5.29 -13.94 15.07
N ASP A 138 -4.70 -13.88 16.26
CA ASP A 138 -5.47 -13.67 17.50
C ASP A 138 -5.28 -12.28 18.12
N LYS A 139 -4.13 -11.65 17.92
CA LYS A 139 -3.79 -10.42 18.66
C LYS A 139 -3.48 -9.25 17.75
N GLN A 140 -2.76 -9.48 16.67
CA GLN A 140 -2.40 -8.40 15.78
C GLN A 140 -3.60 -7.87 14.96
N LEU A 141 -4.48 -8.75 14.44
CA LEU A 141 -5.74 -8.32 13.82
C LEU A 141 -6.70 -7.66 14.82
N ALA A 142 -6.67 -8.10 16.08
CA ALA A 142 -7.46 -7.51 17.16
C ALA A 142 -7.01 -6.08 17.54
N MET A 143 -5.81 -5.66 17.14
CA MET A 143 -5.34 -4.27 17.31
C MET A 143 -5.97 -3.31 16.29
N LEU A 144 -6.54 -3.82 15.18
CA LEU A 144 -7.26 -2.99 14.23
C LEU A 144 -8.61 -2.60 14.84
N THR A 145 -8.95 -1.31 14.81
CA THR A 145 -10.31 -0.89 15.16
C THR A 145 -11.29 -1.32 14.06
N ALA A 146 -12.59 -1.29 14.36
CA ALA A 146 -13.63 -1.76 13.42
C ALA A 146 -13.54 -1.11 12.03
N ASP A 147 -13.08 0.15 11.99
CA ASP A 147 -12.95 0.98 10.79
C ASP A 147 -11.69 0.70 9.96
N TYR A 148 -10.89 -0.28 10.35
CA TYR A 148 -9.67 -0.65 9.65
C TYR A 148 -9.62 -2.14 9.28
N GLU A 149 -8.93 -2.43 8.19
CA GLU A 149 -8.63 -3.77 7.70
C GLU A 149 -7.12 -3.93 7.45
N SER A 150 -6.68 -5.19 7.43
CA SER A 150 -5.36 -5.54 6.91
C SER A 150 -5.40 -5.45 5.37
N PRO A 151 -4.52 -4.65 4.73
CA PRO A 151 -4.47 -4.57 3.27
C PRO A 151 -3.81 -5.82 2.68
N SER A 152 -4.08 -6.08 1.40
CA SER A 152 -3.36 -7.09 0.63
C SER A 152 -1.92 -6.65 0.31
N ALA A 153 -1.05 -7.60 -0.06
CA ALA A 153 0.34 -7.31 -0.39
C ALA A 153 0.50 -6.31 -1.55
N VAL A 154 -0.33 -6.43 -2.58
CA VAL A 154 -0.34 -5.47 -3.70
C VAL A 154 -0.77 -4.06 -3.27
N THR A 155 -1.68 -3.96 -2.30
CA THR A 155 -2.14 -2.68 -1.75
C THR A 155 -1.02 -1.97 -0.99
N GLU A 156 -0.30 -2.70 -0.12
CA GLU A 156 0.82 -2.15 0.63
C GLU A 156 1.99 -1.77 -0.27
N LEU A 157 2.35 -2.65 -1.19
CA LEU A 157 3.40 -2.38 -2.16
C LEU A 157 3.09 -1.09 -2.93
N THR A 158 1.84 -0.98 -3.40
CA THR A 158 1.37 0.22 -4.09
C THR A 158 1.55 1.45 -3.22
N LYS A 159 1.05 1.45 -1.97
CA LYS A 159 1.25 2.57 -1.05
C LYS A 159 2.72 2.97 -0.95
N ASN A 160 3.62 2.02 -0.75
CA ASN A 160 5.04 2.29 -0.56
C ASN A 160 5.69 2.91 -1.82
N ILE A 161 5.35 2.39 -3.01
CA ILE A 161 5.76 2.98 -4.28
C ILE A 161 5.22 4.41 -4.42
N LEU A 162 3.92 4.62 -4.19
CA LEU A 162 3.27 5.91 -4.41
C LEU A 162 3.75 6.97 -3.41
N VAL A 163 3.97 6.62 -2.14
CA VAL A 163 4.57 7.49 -1.13
C VAL A 163 5.95 7.95 -1.61
N PHE A 164 6.81 7.02 -2.01
CA PHE A 164 8.15 7.37 -2.51
C PHE A 164 8.09 8.27 -3.75
N ARG A 165 7.21 7.95 -4.72
CA ARG A 165 7.03 8.79 -5.92
C ARG A 165 6.53 10.20 -5.60
N ARG A 166 5.74 10.34 -4.54
CA ARG A 166 5.13 11.62 -4.17
C ARG A 166 6.02 12.48 -3.28
N THR A 167 6.80 11.86 -2.41
CA THR A 167 7.50 12.53 -1.30
C THR A 167 9.02 12.36 -1.32
N CYS A 168 9.53 11.37 -2.07
CA CYS A 168 10.88 10.83 -1.96
C CYS A 168 11.19 10.17 -0.60
N ASP A 169 10.19 10.00 0.27
CA ASP A 169 10.36 9.32 1.55
C ASP A 169 10.22 7.80 1.37
N LEU A 170 11.05 7.06 2.11
CA LEU A 170 10.96 5.61 2.22
C LEU A 170 10.29 5.27 3.55
N VAL A 171 9.16 4.55 3.47
CA VAL A 171 8.41 4.11 4.64
C VAL A 171 8.76 2.66 4.96
N ASN A 172 8.85 2.30 6.24
CA ASN A 172 9.08 0.92 6.69
C ASN A 172 10.42 0.33 6.23
N LEU A 173 11.49 1.14 6.28
CA LEU A 173 12.85 0.77 5.83
C LEU A 173 13.47 -0.46 6.50
N ASP A 174 13.13 -0.69 7.76
CA ASP A 174 13.78 -1.73 8.58
C ASP A 174 12.78 -2.78 9.07
N VAL A 175 11.58 -2.79 8.50
CA VAL A 175 10.46 -3.58 9.04
C VAL A 175 9.61 -4.17 7.92
N LEU A 176 9.25 -5.45 8.06
CA LEU A 176 8.36 -6.16 7.15
C LEU A 176 6.94 -6.12 7.72
N ALA A 177 5.99 -5.62 6.94
CA ALA A 177 4.58 -5.57 7.28
C ALA A 177 3.86 -6.84 6.82
N ARG A 178 3.14 -7.51 7.73
CA ARG A 178 2.24 -8.62 7.38
C ARG A 178 0.96 -8.11 6.73
N CYS A 179 0.64 -8.64 5.56
CA CYS A 179 -0.54 -8.32 4.76
C CYS A 179 -1.60 -9.41 4.89
N ALA A 180 -2.85 -9.06 4.56
CA ALA A 180 -3.89 -10.04 4.31
C ALA A 180 -3.45 -10.97 3.17
N ALA A 181 -3.53 -12.28 3.42
CA ALA A 181 -3.29 -13.30 2.44
C ALA A 181 -4.62 -13.70 1.80
N ASP A 182 -4.66 -13.69 0.47
CA ASP A 182 -5.83 -14.19 -0.24
C ASP A 182 -5.82 -15.72 -0.21
N LYS A 183 -6.72 -16.26 0.61
CA LYS A 183 -7.29 -17.62 0.61
C LYS A 183 -6.47 -18.81 1.13
N TRP A 184 -5.14 -18.80 1.18
CA TRP A 184 -4.38 -19.90 1.82
C TRP A 184 -3.66 -19.39 3.07
N GLY A 185 -3.63 -20.21 4.12
CA GLY A 185 -3.28 -19.84 5.51
C GLY A 185 -1.85 -19.37 5.78
N ASP A 186 -1.15 -18.84 4.78
CA ASP A 186 0.20 -18.29 4.86
C ASP A 186 0.17 -16.77 4.67
N HIS A 187 0.87 -16.04 5.52
CA HIS A 187 0.87 -14.57 5.47
C HIS A 187 1.91 -14.06 4.47
N THR A 188 1.52 -13.16 3.57
CA THR A 188 2.48 -12.42 2.75
C THR A 188 3.02 -11.23 3.53
N VAL A 189 4.33 -11.00 3.48
CA VAL A 189 4.95 -9.80 4.07
C VAL A 189 5.51 -8.90 2.98
N VAL A 190 5.35 -7.59 3.17
CA VAL A 190 5.87 -6.55 2.28
C VAL A 190 6.71 -5.59 3.10
N GLY A 191 7.90 -5.24 2.63
CA GLY A 191 8.70 -4.17 3.22
C GLY A 191 9.71 -3.58 2.25
N ILE A 192 10.51 -2.64 2.73
CA ILE A 192 11.60 -2.04 1.96
C ILE A 192 12.92 -2.63 2.46
N ALA A 193 13.88 -2.86 1.57
CA ALA A 193 15.26 -3.11 1.96
C ALA A 193 16.25 -2.38 1.07
N HIS A 194 17.41 -2.11 1.64
CA HIS A 194 18.55 -1.56 0.92
C HIS A 194 19.44 -2.71 0.45
N TYR A 195 19.60 -2.85 -0.87
CA TYR A 195 20.54 -3.79 -1.46
C TYR A 195 21.66 -3.02 -2.16
N ASN A 196 22.89 -3.11 -1.65
CA ASN A 196 24.08 -2.51 -2.27
C ASN A 196 23.91 -1.02 -2.67
N ARG A 197 23.36 -0.19 -1.77
CA ARG A 197 23.04 1.24 -2.01
C ARG A 197 21.94 1.50 -3.04
N LYS A 198 21.15 0.50 -3.42
CA LYS A 198 19.93 0.62 -4.23
C LYS A 198 18.71 0.31 -3.36
N ILE A 199 17.60 0.99 -3.64
CA ILE A 199 16.34 0.82 -2.90
C ILE A 199 15.50 -0.25 -3.60
N ALA A 200 15.18 -1.31 -2.86
CA ALA A 200 14.30 -2.37 -3.30
C ALA A 200 13.05 -2.42 -2.42
N PHE A 201 11.87 -2.52 -3.03
CA PHE A 201 10.77 -3.14 -2.32
C PHE A 201 11.02 -4.65 -2.27
N MET A 202 10.63 -5.31 -1.19
CA MET A 202 10.75 -6.75 -1.05
C MET A 202 9.41 -7.31 -0.63
N ILE A 203 9.05 -8.41 -1.27
CA ILE A 203 7.88 -9.20 -0.90
C ILE A 203 8.38 -10.60 -0.62
N LYS A 204 7.94 -11.15 0.52
CA LYS A 204 8.30 -12.49 0.92
C LYS A 204 7.06 -13.24 1.40
N GLU A 205 7.02 -14.51 1.08
CA GLU A 205 6.06 -15.47 1.65
C GLU A 205 6.73 -16.17 2.84
N TYR A 206 6.05 -16.22 3.99
CA TYR A 206 6.55 -16.90 5.17
C TYR A 206 5.47 -17.78 5.78
N CYS A 207 5.85 -19.02 6.12
CA CYS A 207 5.07 -19.84 7.04
C CYS A 207 4.97 -19.14 8.40
N CYS A 208 3.79 -19.25 9.02
CA CYS A 208 3.31 -18.62 10.25
C CYS A 208 4.19 -18.65 11.53
N TYR A 209 5.43 -19.15 11.50
CA TYR A 209 6.25 -19.43 12.68
C TYR A 209 7.36 -18.42 13.02
N SER A 210 7.59 -17.39 12.20
CA SER A 210 8.57 -16.35 12.56
C SER A 210 7.91 -15.28 13.43
N PRO A 211 8.38 -15.05 14.68
CA PRO A 211 7.84 -14.03 15.57
C PRO A 211 8.31 -12.61 15.23
N PHE A 212 9.18 -12.43 14.23
CA PHE A 212 9.88 -11.15 14.01
C PHE A 212 9.20 -10.19 13.02
N PHE A 213 7.88 -10.30 12.81
CA PHE A 213 7.17 -9.47 11.82
C PHE A 213 5.98 -8.76 12.44
N ASP A 214 5.89 -7.47 12.13
CA ASP A 214 4.83 -6.59 12.59
C ASP A 214 3.56 -6.72 11.73
N VAL A 215 2.39 -6.62 12.35
CA VAL A 215 1.16 -6.26 11.65
C VAL A 215 1.13 -4.77 11.50
N GLY A 216 1.51 -4.38 10.29
CA GLY A 216 1.94 -3.02 10.06
C GLY A 216 0.93 -2.13 9.39
N MET A 217 -0.30 -2.57 9.19
CA MET A 217 -1.10 -1.89 8.20
C MET A 217 -2.56 -1.91 8.52
N ALA A 218 -3.08 -0.70 8.60
CA ALA A 218 -4.46 -0.41 8.74
C ALA A 218 -4.84 0.39 7.48
N ALA A 219 -5.57 -0.25 6.58
CA ALA A 219 -6.33 0.46 5.57
C ALA A 219 -7.68 0.81 6.19
N SER A 220 -8.09 2.08 6.16
CA SER A 220 -9.44 2.38 6.61
C SER A 220 -10.43 1.68 5.68
N LYS A 221 -11.35 0.92 6.26
CA LYS A 221 -12.51 0.36 5.56
C LYS A 221 -13.39 1.53 5.17
N LEU A 222 -13.72 1.63 3.88
CA LEU A 222 -14.90 2.23 3.27
C LEU A 222 -14.75 2.17 1.73
#